data_AF-C4Y6F5-F1
#
_entry.id   AF-C4Y6F5-F1
#
_cell.length_a   1.000
_cell.length_b   1.000
_cell.length_c   1.000
_cell.angle_alpha   90.00
_cell.angle_beta   90.00
_cell.angle_gamma   90.00
#
_symmetry.space_group_name_H-M   'P 1'
#
loop_
_entity.id
_entity.type
_entity.pdbx_description
1 polymer ?
#
loop_
_entity_poly.entity_id
_entity_poly.type
_entity_poly.pdbx_seq_one_letter_code
_entity_poly.pdbx_strand_id
1 'polypeptide(L)'
;MIQHGAASIFQSNDSGETDADSDIEELLKESEEKTKELNEKYASLNLNALQNFTNDESVYEWNGENFKKKEPTAITNIGHGWINPSKRERKENYSIDMYYKDVLNSGSRSTPRSGPKPPKQLNIYDHQFFPPKLMELYEMEKNYYKKQTNYSVPLRSGTAKDLAERELEQKLEQEEIENSRPLTEEEKELKQELLTQGFNNWNRKDFIHFISVCTKYGRNAISLIAAEFEDKTVEEVRDYARAFWTRYEEIDGYEKLINQIEQGEEKIARIKIQKESLRRKISSYRYPLQELVLKYPPAATNKRTFTDEEDRFLLVQMYRFGLDRGDLYERIRDMIRKSPLLRLDFFLQSRTTAELSRRCNTLIACVLKEIHPKAPAVKSTEGSKEGSKKRASTSSSKATSKKARSK
;
A
#
# COMPACT_ATOMS: atom_id res chain seq x y z
N MET A 1 -26.03 -9.45 -9.82
CA MET A 1 -26.57 -10.60 -10.56
C MET A 1 -26.74 -11.73 -9.55
N ILE A 2 -27.92 -11.78 -8.92
CA ILE A 2 -28.37 -12.92 -8.13
C ILE A 2 -29.44 -13.53 -9.05
N GLN A 3 -29.08 -14.59 -9.77
CA GLN A 3 -29.85 -15.08 -10.92
C GLN A 3 -30.39 -16.50 -10.74
N HIS A 4 -30.41 -17.02 -9.51
CA HIS A 4 -31.02 -18.31 -9.21
C HIS A 4 -31.82 -18.20 -7.91
N GLY A 5 -33.09 -18.59 -7.94
CA GLY A 5 -33.97 -18.71 -6.76
C GLY A 5 -35.20 -17.78 -6.71
N ALA A 6 -35.17 -16.61 -7.37
CA ALA A 6 -36.33 -15.71 -7.34
C ALA A 6 -37.50 -16.20 -8.23
N ALA A 7 -37.21 -16.93 -9.32
CA ALA A 7 -38.23 -17.37 -10.27
C ALA A 7 -39.13 -18.49 -9.71
N SER A 8 -38.62 -19.36 -8.84
CA SER A 8 -39.39 -20.47 -8.26
C SER A 8 -40.40 -20.01 -7.21
N ILE A 9 -40.13 -18.89 -6.53
CA ILE A 9 -41.04 -18.32 -5.52
C ILE A 9 -42.27 -17.66 -6.17
N PHE A 10 -42.13 -17.16 -7.40
CA PHE A 10 -43.25 -16.56 -8.13
C PHE A 10 -44.10 -17.58 -8.92
N GLN A 11 -43.61 -18.81 -9.12
CA GLN A 11 -44.37 -19.88 -9.79
C GLN A 11 -45.25 -20.69 -8.82
N SER A 12 -45.03 -20.60 -7.51
CA SER A 12 -45.79 -21.36 -6.51
C SER A 12 -47.03 -20.64 -5.96
N ASN A 13 -47.32 -19.41 -6.39
CA ASN A 13 -48.45 -18.62 -5.89
C ASN A 13 -49.52 -18.39 -6.98
N ASP A 14 -49.97 -19.46 -7.63
CA ASP A 14 -51.14 -19.42 -8.53
C ASP A 14 -52.17 -20.50 -8.20
N SER A 15 -52.50 -20.61 -6.91
CA SER A 15 -53.71 -21.25 -6.42
C SER A 15 -54.21 -20.48 -5.20
N GLY A 16 -54.93 -19.39 -5.47
CA GLY A 16 -55.72 -18.72 -4.45
C GLY A 16 -56.93 -19.59 -4.12
N GLU A 17 -56.81 -20.38 -3.06
CA GLU A 17 -57.96 -20.88 -2.30
C GLU A 17 -57.70 -20.65 -0.82
N THR A 18 -58.67 -19.98 -0.21
CA THR A 18 -58.71 -19.65 1.21
C THR A 18 -59.36 -20.84 1.89
N ASP A 19 -58.59 -21.85 2.29
CA ASP A 19 -59.07 -22.88 3.21
C ASP A 19 -58.23 -22.80 4.49
N ALA A 20 -58.65 -21.84 5.32
CA ALA A 20 -58.61 -22.04 6.75
C ALA A 20 -59.49 -23.28 7.03
N ASP A 21 -58.83 -24.43 7.20
CA ASP A 21 -59.24 -25.59 8.02
C ASP A 21 -58.30 -26.78 7.72
N SER A 22 -56.98 -26.55 7.73
CA SER A 22 -56.06 -27.66 7.99
C SER A 22 -56.16 -27.97 9.47
N ASP A 23 -56.82 -29.09 9.78
CA ASP A 23 -57.14 -29.55 11.14
C ASP A 23 -55.93 -29.37 12.06
N ILE A 24 -56.06 -28.46 13.04
CA ILE A 24 -55.01 -28.18 14.03
C ILE A 24 -54.57 -29.49 14.72
N GLU A 25 -55.48 -30.45 14.86
CA GLU A 25 -55.19 -31.78 15.39
C GLU A 25 -54.30 -32.63 14.48
N GLU A 26 -54.43 -32.52 13.15
CA GLU A 26 -53.53 -33.22 12.20
C GLU A 26 -52.12 -32.62 12.25
N LEU A 27 -52.03 -31.29 12.31
CA LEU A 27 -50.75 -30.59 12.47
C LEU A 27 -50.10 -30.91 13.82
N LEU A 28 -50.89 -31.00 14.89
CA LEU A 28 -50.40 -31.39 16.21
C LEU A 28 -49.87 -32.83 16.18
N LYS A 29 -50.61 -33.75 15.56
CA LYS A 29 -50.22 -35.15 15.42
C LYS A 29 -48.92 -35.30 14.62
N GLU A 30 -48.77 -34.58 13.50
CA GLU A 30 -47.54 -34.60 12.71
C GLU A 30 -46.35 -34.01 13.49
N SER A 31 -46.61 -32.97 14.30
CA SER A 31 -45.58 -32.40 15.17
C SER A 31 -45.16 -33.35 16.30
N GLU A 32 -46.12 -34.10 16.87
CA GLU A 32 -45.85 -35.12 17.88
C GLU A 32 -45.10 -36.32 17.31
N GLU A 33 -45.45 -36.77 16.09
CA GLU A 33 -44.75 -37.84 15.38
C GLU A 33 -43.30 -37.43 15.07
N LYS A 34 -43.07 -36.22 14.53
CA LYS A 34 -41.72 -35.68 14.31
C LYS A 34 -40.91 -35.55 15.60
N THR A 35 -41.57 -35.19 16.70
CA THR A 35 -40.91 -35.07 18.02
C THR A 35 -40.55 -36.45 18.59
N LYS A 36 -41.41 -37.47 18.38
CA LYS A 36 -41.11 -38.86 18.73
C LYS A 36 -39.94 -39.40 17.91
N GLU A 37 -39.95 -39.22 16.60
CA GLU A 37 -38.83 -39.63 15.73
C GLU A 37 -37.52 -38.97 16.13
N LEU A 38 -37.54 -37.66 16.45
CA LEU A 38 -36.36 -36.96 16.93
C LEU A 38 -35.88 -37.51 18.29
N ASN A 39 -36.79 -37.76 19.23
CA ASN A 39 -36.44 -38.33 20.53
C ASN A 39 -35.89 -39.76 20.41
N GLU A 40 -36.43 -40.59 19.51
CA GLU A 40 -35.88 -41.92 19.21
C GLU A 40 -34.48 -41.82 18.58
N LYS A 41 -34.27 -40.87 17.67
CA LYS A 41 -32.96 -40.57 17.10
C LYS A 41 -31.97 -40.14 18.19
N TYR A 42 -32.34 -39.23 19.09
CA TYR A 42 -31.47 -38.82 20.20
C TYR A 42 -31.22 -39.93 21.22
N ALA A 43 -32.20 -40.81 21.48
CA ALA A 43 -32.03 -41.95 22.38
C ALA A 43 -31.08 -43.01 21.79
N SER A 44 -31.02 -43.14 20.46
CA SER A 44 -30.09 -44.05 19.79
C SER A 44 -28.64 -43.54 19.72
N LEU A 45 -28.39 -42.25 20.03
CA LEU A 45 -27.05 -41.66 20.01
C LEU A 45 -26.28 -41.98 21.30
N ASN A 46 -25.24 -42.80 21.16
CA ASN A 46 -24.30 -43.11 22.25
C ASN A 46 -23.38 -41.91 22.58
N LEU A 47 -22.89 -41.86 23.82
CA LEU A 47 -21.99 -40.79 24.35
C LEU A 47 -20.79 -40.45 23.44
N ASN A 48 -20.26 -41.43 22.70
CA ASN A 48 -19.16 -41.22 21.75
C ASN A 48 -19.56 -40.45 20.48
N ALA A 49 -20.83 -40.54 20.03
CA ALA A 49 -21.34 -39.80 18.88
C ALA A 49 -21.61 -38.33 19.23
N LEU A 50 -22.10 -38.06 20.44
CA LEU A 50 -22.27 -36.69 20.95
C LEU A 50 -20.94 -35.96 21.13
N GLN A 51 -19.89 -36.66 21.59
CA GLN A 51 -18.58 -36.06 21.84
C GLN A 51 -17.84 -35.65 20.56
N ASN A 52 -18.07 -36.36 19.45
CA ASN A 52 -17.39 -36.12 18.19
C ASN A 52 -18.19 -35.30 17.17
N PHE A 53 -19.43 -34.86 17.50
CA PHE A 53 -20.32 -34.10 16.60
C PHE A 53 -20.41 -34.69 15.18
N THR A 54 -20.29 -36.01 15.05
CA THR A 54 -20.45 -36.76 13.80
C THR A 54 -21.79 -37.45 13.84
N ASN A 55 -22.88 -36.68 13.81
CA ASN A 55 -24.16 -37.26 13.43
C ASN A 55 -24.14 -37.39 11.90
N ASP A 56 -24.48 -38.58 11.41
CA ASP A 56 -24.53 -38.99 9.99
C ASP A 56 -25.64 -38.28 9.19
N GLU A 57 -25.71 -36.95 9.27
CA GLU A 57 -26.19 -36.11 8.18
C GLU A 57 -24.98 -35.34 7.70
N SER A 58 -24.39 -35.86 6.64
CA SER A 58 -23.17 -35.32 6.08
C SER A 58 -23.39 -33.83 5.80
N VAL A 59 -22.46 -32.97 6.23
CA VAL A 59 -22.49 -31.49 6.02
C VAL A 59 -22.67 -31.10 4.53
N TYR A 60 -22.55 -32.07 3.63
CA TYR A 60 -22.68 -31.92 2.20
C TYR A 60 -24.03 -32.41 1.65
N GLU A 61 -24.95 -32.94 2.45
CA GLU A 61 -26.30 -33.31 2.02
C GLU A 61 -27.31 -32.20 2.30
N TRP A 62 -27.98 -31.75 1.25
CA TRP A 62 -29.05 -30.76 1.33
C TRP A 62 -30.20 -31.21 0.43
N ASN A 63 -31.42 -31.30 0.97
CA ASN A 63 -32.62 -31.80 0.27
C ASN A 63 -32.45 -33.17 -0.41
N GLY A 64 -31.75 -34.11 0.25
CA GLY A 64 -31.56 -35.48 -0.27
C GLY A 64 -30.50 -35.60 -1.39
N GLU A 65 -29.82 -34.52 -1.75
CA GLU A 65 -28.71 -34.53 -2.70
C GLU A 65 -27.37 -34.24 -2.00
N ASN A 66 -26.36 -35.04 -2.30
CA ASN A 66 -25.02 -34.93 -1.72
C ASN A 66 -24.11 -34.06 -2.61
N PHE A 67 -23.79 -32.85 -2.15
CA PHE A 67 -22.99 -31.82 -2.81
C PHE A 67 -21.48 -31.96 -2.59
N LYS A 68 -21.02 -33.10 -2.07
CA LYS A 68 -19.58 -33.38 -1.96
C LYS A 68 -18.99 -33.36 -3.37
N LYS A 69 -18.09 -32.40 -3.63
CA LYS A 69 -17.40 -32.25 -4.92
C LYS A 69 -16.88 -33.62 -5.37
N LYS A 70 -17.38 -34.12 -6.51
CA LYS A 70 -16.89 -35.35 -7.14
C LYS A 70 -15.41 -35.13 -7.49
N GLU A 71 -14.54 -35.91 -6.86
CA GLU A 71 -13.13 -36.03 -7.25
C GLU A 71 -13.05 -36.42 -8.74
N PRO A 72 -12.28 -35.71 -9.58
CA PRO A 72 -12.17 -36.05 -10.99
C PRO A 72 -11.25 -37.26 -11.13
N THR A 73 -11.83 -38.45 -11.17
CA THR A 73 -11.13 -39.63 -11.68
C THR A 73 -10.91 -39.46 -13.19
N ALA A 74 -9.63 -39.31 -13.54
CA ALA A 74 -9.03 -39.55 -14.86
C ALA A 74 -9.49 -38.68 -16.06
N ILE A 75 -8.57 -37.76 -16.42
CA ILE A 75 -8.12 -37.45 -17.80
C ILE A 75 -9.22 -37.20 -18.83
N THR A 76 -9.66 -35.94 -18.96
CA THR A 76 -9.86 -35.30 -20.27
C THR A 76 -9.76 -33.77 -20.12
N ASN A 77 -9.03 -33.15 -21.05
CA ASN A 77 -8.96 -31.72 -21.36
C ASN A 77 -8.22 -30.76 -20.40
N ILE A 78 -6.92 -30.67 -20.70
CA ILE A 78 -6.06 -29.46 -20.79
C ILE A 78 -6.76 -28.13 -20.47
N GLY A 79 -6.32 -27.48 -19.39
CA GLY A 79 -6.57 -26.06 -19.13
C GLY A 79 -6.32 -25.69 -17.67
N HIS A 80 -5.12 -25.18 -17.38
CA HIS A 80 -4.70 -24.55 -16.11
C HIS A 80 -4.36 -25.54 -14.98
N GLY A 81 -3.14 -26.08 -15.05
CA GLY A 81 -2.47 -26.62 -13.87
C GLY A 81 -2.21 -25.51 -12.86
N TRP A 82 -3.15 -25.33 -11.92
CA TRP A 82 -2.91 -24.59 -10.69
C TRP A 82 -1.86 -25.36 -9.88
N ILE A 83 -0.60 -24.94 -9.98
CA ILE A 83 0.49 -25.44 -9.14
C ILE A 83 0.13 -25.05 -7.71
N ASN A 84 -0.32 -26.01 -6.91
CA ASN A 84 -0.41 -25.81 -5.46
C ASN A 84 0.98 -25.39 -4.97
N PRO A 85 1.11 -24.27 -4.23
CA PRO A 85 2.33 -24.04 -3.49
C PRO A 85 2.54 -25.25 -2.59
N SER A 86 3.67 -25.94 -2.72
CA SER A 86 4.02 -27.04 -1.82
C SER A 86 3.79 -26.54 -0.40
N LYS A 87 3.01 -27.27 0.40
CA LYS A 87 2.80 -26.96 1.82
C LYS A 87 4.15 -26.55 2.40
N ARG A 88 4.21 -25.39 3.02
CA ARG A 88 5.40 -24.92 3.72
C ARG A 88 5.60 -25.85 4.92
N GLU A 89 6.25 -26.99 4.69
CA GLU A 89 6.78 -27.82 5.76
C GLU A 89 7.78 -26.93 6.50
N ARG A 90 7.54 -26.74 7.80
CA ARG A 90 8.60 -26.26 8.67
C ARG A 90 9.69 -27.31 8.59
N LYS A 91 10.84 -26.98 8.01
CA LYS A 91 12.06 -27.76 8.21
C LYS A 91 12.25 -27.88 9.72
N GLU A 92 12.06 -29.08 10.25
CA GLU A 92 12.55 -29.39 11.58
C GLU A 92 14.08 -29.33 11.51
N ASN A 93 14.66 -28.26 12.03
CA ASN A 93 16.11 -28.06 12.09
C ASN A 93 16.80 -28.97 13.14
N TYR A 94 16.18 -30.10 13.49
CA TYR A 94 16.71 -31.09 14.41
C TYR A 94 16.70 -32.49 13.77
N SER A 95 17.25 -32.61 12.56
CA SER A 95 17.73 -33.91 12.10
C SER A 95 19.04 -34.20 12.82
N ILE A 96 18.98 -35.08 13.81
CA ILE A 96 20.14 -35.66 14.52
C ILE A 96 21.13 -36.28 13.51
N ASP A 97 20.62 -36.82 12.40
CA ASP A 97 21.43 -37.34 11.30
C ASP A 97 22.23 -36.24 10.58
N MET A 98 21.67 -35.03 10.39
CA MET A 98 22.42 -33.87 9.88
C MET A 98 23.48 -33.40 10.88
N TYR A 99 23.16 -33.40 12.18
CA TYR A 99 24.12 -33.05 13.23
C TYR A 99 25.31 -34.03 13.24
N TYR A 100 25.06 -35.34 13.13
CA TYR A 100 26.12 -36.33 13.01
C TYR A 100 26.88 -36.23 11.68
N LYS A 101 26.23 -35.85 10.58
CA LYS A 101 26.91 -35.57 9.31
C LYS A 101 27.88 -34.40 9.41
N ASP A 102 27.50 -33.32 10.09
CA ASP A 102 28.34 -32.12 10.22
C ASP A 102 29.47 -32.32 11.25
N VAL A 103 29.20 -33.06 12.33
CA VAL A 103 30.18 -33.34 13.40
C VAL A 103 31.18 -34.43 12.99
N LEU A 104 30.75 -35.47 12.25
CA LEU A 104 31.63 -36.57 11.84
C LEU A 104 32.36 -36.31 10.51
N ASN A 105 31.95 -35.32 9.71
CA ASN A 105 32.60 -34.98 8.44
C ASN A 105 33.66 -33.88 8.60
N SER A 106 34.40 -33.89 9.70
CA SER A 106 35.54 -33.00 9.99
C SER A 106 36.79 -33.31 9.15
N GLY A 107 36.64 -33.96 7.99
CA GLY A 107 37.72 -34.62 7.27
C GLY A 107 37.82 -34.36 5.76
N SER A 108 36.99 -33.50 5.16
CA SER A 108 37.28 -32.98 3.83
C SER A 108 37.71 -31.53 3.95
N ARG A 109 39.01 -31.34 4.18
CA ARG A 109 39.69 -30.06 3.99
C ARG A 109 39.46 -29.69 2.53
N SER A 110 38.45 -28.85 2.26
CA SER A 110 38.18 -28.37 0.91
C SER A 110 39.51 -27.88 0.34
N THR A 111 39.93 -28.42 -0.79
CA THR A 111 41.13 -27.97 -1.47
C THR A 111 41.11 -26.43 -1.48
N PRO A 112 42.18 -25.75 -1.02
CA PRO A 112 42.20 -24.30 -1.08
C PRO A 112 41.92 -23.95 -2.53
N ARG A 113 40.83 -23.21 -2.80
CA ARG A 113 40.47 -22.81 -4.17
C ARG A 113 41.69 -22.12 -4.74
N SER A 114 42.43 -22.84 -5.58
CA SER A 114 43.71 -22.42 -6.12
C SER A 114 43.40 -21.47 -7.27
N GLY A 115 43.25 -20.20 -6.92
CA GLY A 115 42.99 -19.14 -7.86
C GLY A 115 43.30 -17.78 -7.21
N PRO A 116 43.48 -16.73 -8.03
CA PRO A 116 43.56 -15.38 -7.52
C PRO A 116 42.33 -15.09 -6.64
N LYS A 117 42.48 -14.31 -5.57
CA LYS A 117 41.34 -13.90 -4.74
C LYS A 117 40.57 -12.80 -5.47
N PRO A 118 39.23 -12.81 -5.43
CA PRO A 118 38.44 -11.73 -6.03
C PRO A 118 38.78 -10.39 -5.37
N PRO A 119 38.82 -9.30 -6.16
CA PRO A 119 39.04 -7.97 -5.61
C PRO A 119 37.93 -7.65 -4.61
N LYS A 120 38.31 -7.17 -3.42
CA LYS A 120 37.36 -6.76 -2.38
C LYS A 120 36.81 -5.39 -2.74
N GLN A 121 35.72 -5.35 -3.51
CA GLN A 121 35.01 -4.13 -3.85
C GLN A 121 33.94 -3.84 -2.79
N LEU A 122 33.75 -2.56 -2.48
CA LEU A 122 32.64 -2.12 -1.65
C LEU A 122 31.35 -2.17 -2.47
N ASN A 123 30.25 -2.57 -1.85
CA ASN A 123 28.95 -2.47 -2.48
C ASN A 123 28.54 -1.00 -2.53
N ILE A 124 28.64 -0.41 -3.73
CA ILE A 124 28.23 0.96 -4.01
C ILE A 124 26.72 1.00 -4.23
N TYR A 125 26.06 1.98 -3.63
CA TYR A 125 24.65 2.27 -3.86
C TYR A 125 24.44 3.64 -4.49
N ASP A 126 23.36 3.79 -5.25
CA ASP A 126 22.91 5.00 -5.92
C ASP A 126 22.76 6.22 -4.98
N HIS A 127 22.08 6.05 -3.85
CA HIS A 127 21.84 7.08 -2.85
C HIS A 127 23.11 7.58 -2.14
N GLN A 128 24.25 6.92 -2.33
CA GLN A 128 25.54 7.38 -1.79
C GLN A 128 26.27 8.32 -2.75
N PHE A 129 25.75 8.49 -3.97
CA PHE A 129 26.20 9.46 -4.97
C PHE A 129 27.71 9.47 -5.24
N PHE A 130 28.29 8.29 -5.44
CA PHE A 130 29.68 8.18 -5.86
C PHE A 130 29.88 8.67 -7.31
N PRO A 131 31.06 9.21 -7.64
CA PRO A 131 31.38 9.58 -9.01
C PRO A 131 31.34 8.37 -9.96
N PRO A 132 30.83 8.50 -11.20
CA PRO A 132 30.70 7.40 -12.16
C PRO A 132 32.06 6.78 -12.52
N LYS A 133 33.13 7.59 -12.52
CA LYS A 133 34.51 7.13 -12.74
C LYS A 133 34.96 6.04 -11.75
N LEU A 134 34.38 5.99 -10.55
CA LEU A 134 34.68 4.92 -9.59
C LEU A 134 34.14 3.56 -10.08
N MET A 135 32.97 3.57 -10.71
CA MET A 135 32.36 2.36 -11.28
C MET A 135 33.20 1.81 -12.43
N GLU A 136 33.70 2.69 -13.31
CA GLU A 136 34.61 2.31 -14.40
C GLU A 136 35.87 1.58 -13.88
N LEU A 137 36.49 2.10 -12.81
CA LEU A 137 37.66 1.48 -12.19
C LEU A 137 37.32 0.12 -11.56
N TYR A 138 36.14 -0.02 -10.97
CA TYR A 138 35.67 -1.29 -10.41
C TYR A 138 35.40 -2.33 -11.50
N GLU A 139 34.82 -1.90 -12.61
CA GLU A 139 34.59 -2.75 -13.78
C GLU A 139 35.90 -3.22 -14.40
N MET A 140 36.90 -2.34 -14.52
CA MET A 140 38.25 -2.70 -14.95
C MET A 140 38.90 -3.75 -14.05
N GLU A 141 38.86 -3.58 -12.73
CA GLU A 141 39.38 -4.58 -11.77
C GLU A 141 38.65 -5.92 -11.88
N LYS A 142 37.32 -5.87 -12.03
CA LYS A 142 36.47 -7.06 -12.14
C LYS A 142 36.76 -7.83 -13.43
N ASN A 143 36.90 -7.12 -14.55
CA ASN A 143 37.22 -7.72 -15.85
C ASN A 143 38.65 -8.28 -15.85
N TYR A 144 39.61 -7.59 -15.24
CA TYR A 144 40.97 -8.12 -15.08
C TYR A 144 41.01 -9.38 -14.21
N TYR A 145 40.23 -9.42 -13.13
CA TYR A 145 40.08 -10.64 -12.32
C TYR A 145 39.46 -11.80 -13.12
N LYS A 146 38.40 -11.56 -13.88
CA LYS A 146 37.79 -12.57 -14.78
C LYS A 146 38.82 -13.13 -15.76
N LYS A 147 39.65 -12.27 -16.35
CA LYS A 147 40.77 -12.65 -17.23
C LYS A 147 41.79 -13.54 -16.52
N GLN A 148 42.20 -13.19 -15.29
CA GLN A 148 43.12 -14.02 -14.51
C GLN A 148 42.54 -15.41 -14.16
N THR A 149 41.22 -15.51 -14.00
CA THR A 149 40.54 -16.78 -13.72
C THR A 149 40.19 -17.58 -14.97
N ASN A 150 40.56 -17.12 -16.18
CA ASN A 150 40.13 -17.68 -17.46
C ASN A 150 38.61 -17.87 -17.56
N TYR A 151 37.86 -16.89 -17.07
CA TYR A 151 36.39 -16.92 -17.12
C TYR A 151 35.91 -16.69 -18.56
N SER A 152 35.11 -17.61 -19.08
CA SER A 152 34.41 -17.46 -20.36
C SER A 152 32.97 -17.02 -20.10
N VAL A 153 32.53 -15.97 -20.80
CA VAL A 153 31.17 -15.44 -20.67
C VAL A 153 30.18 -16.45 -21.27
N PRO A 154 29.25 -17.02 -20.47
CA PRO A 154 28.22 -17.90 -20.99
C PRO A 154 27.14 -17.10 -21.73
N LEU A 155 26.56 -17.68 -22.78
CA LEU A 155 25.43 -17.07 -23.48
C LEU A 155 24.22 -16.99 -22.55
N ARG A 156 23.69 -15.77 -22.35
CA ARG A 156 22.49 -15.53 -21.52
C ARG A 156 21.28 -16.27 -22.09
N SER A 157 20.40 -16.82 -21.25
CA SER A 157 19.16 -17.47 -21.69
C SER A 157 18.15 -16.45 -22.21
N GLY A 158 17.51 -16.69 -23.37
CA GLY A 158 16.52 -15.76 -23.95
C GLY A 158 15.76 -16.36 -25.14
N THR A 159 14.89 -15.55 -25.76
CA THR A 159 14.07 -15.99 -26.90
C THR A 159 14.90 -16.09 -28.19
N ALA A 160 14.41 -16.84 -29.18
CA ALA A 160 15.08 -16.99 -30.48
C ALA A 160 15.16 -15.69 -31.29
N LYS A 161 14.29 -14.70 -31.00
CA LYS A 161 14.28 -13.40 -31.68
C LYS A 161 15.43 -12.50 -31.20
N ASP A 162 15.83 -12.63 -29.94
CA ASP A 162 16.88 -11.82 -29.30
C ASP A 162 18.24 -12.55 -29.31
N LEU A 163 18.39 -13.57 -30.16
CA LEU A 163 19.60 -14.41 -30.18
C LEU A 163 20.81 -13.63 -30.68
N ALA A 164 20.66 -12.86 -31.77
CA ALA A 164 21.73 -12.05 -32.35
C ALA A 164 22.24 -10.97 -31.38
N GLU A 165 21.34 -10.31 -30.64
CA GLU A 165 21.70 -9.31 -29.64
C GLU A 165 22.47 -9.94 -28.47
N ARG A 166 22.02 -11.11 -27.99
CA ARG A 166 22.72 -11.84 -26.91
C ARG A 166 24.10 -12.33 -27.32
N GLU A 167 24.28 -12.78 -28.55
CA GLU A 167 25.59 -13.16 -29.08
C GLU A 167 26.52 -11.95 -29.22
N LEU A 168 25.98 -10.79 -29.59
CA LEU A 168 26.73 -9.54 -29.65
C LEU A 168 27.15 -9.07 -28.26
N GLU A 169 26.25 -9.07 -27.27
CA GLU A 169 26.56 -8.77 -25.86
C GLU A 169 27.63 -9.72 -25.31
N GLN A 170 27.51 -11.02 -25.60
CA GLN A 170 28.49 -12.02 -25.17
C GLN A 170 29.88 -11.73 -25.74
N LYS A 171 29.96 -11.39 -27.03
CA LYS A 171 31.23 -11.04 -27.69
C LYS A 171 31.83 -9.76 -27.08
N LEU A 172 31.02 -8.74 -26.86
CA LEU A 172 31.45 -7.47 -26.28
C LEU A 172 31.99 -7.67 -24.86
N GLU A 173 31.25 -8.38 -23.99
CA GLU A 173 31.70 -8.71 -22.63
C GLU A 173 33.01 -9.53 -22.64
N GLN A 174 33.14 -10.47 -23.59
CA GLN A 174 34.35 -11.28 -23.74
C GLN A 174 35.54 -10.41 -24.22
N GLU A 175 35.33 -9.51 -25.17
CA GLU A 175 36.33 -8.54 -25.65
C GLU A 175 36.78 -7.58 -24.53
N GLU A 176 35.86 -7.11 -23.68
CA GLU A 176 36.20 -6.29 -22.51
C GLU A 176 37.07 -7.05 -21.49
N ILE A 177 36.77 -8.33 -21.26
CA ILE A 177 37.58 -9.19 -20.38
C ILE A 177 38.96 -9.39 -21.00
N GLU A 178 39.05 -9.68 -22.29
CA GLU A 178 40.31 -9.93 -22.99
C GLU A 178 41.18 -8.67 -23.07
N ASN A 179 40.58 -7.50 -23.30
CA ASN A 179 41.27 -6.21 -23.35
C ASN A 179 41.61 -5.65 -21.96
N SER A 180 41.10 -6.24 -20.88
CA SER A 180 41.36 -5.75 -19.51
C SER A 180 42.84 -5.82 -19.11
N ARG A 181 43.27 -4.79 -18.37
CA ARG A 181 44.63 -4.61 -17.83
C ARG A 181 44.59 -4.40 -16.31
N PRO A 182 45.68 -4.68 -15.58
CA PRO A 182 45.77 -4.30 -14.17
C PRO A 182 45.78 -2.77 -14.03
N LEU A 183 45.15 -2.25 -12.97
CA LEU A 183 45.14 -0.81 -12.69
C LEU A 183 46.55 -0.29 -12.44
N THR A 184 46.85 0.88 -13.00
CA THR A 184 48.09 1.61 -12.73
C THR A 184 48.13 2.12 -11.29
N GLU A 185 49.31 2.53 -10.81
CA GLU A 185 49.43 3.10 -9.46
C GLU A 185 48.62 4.39 -9.32
N GLU A 186 48.65 5.27 -10.33
CA GLU A 186 47.82 6.48 -10.40
C GLU A 186 46.31 6.19 -10.33
N GLU A 187 45.84 5.16 -11.04
CA GLU A 187 44.43 4.75 -11.02
C GLU A 187 44.01 4.19 -9.66
N LYS A 188 44.92 3.51 -8.94
CA LYS A 188 44.67 3.02 -7.58
C LYS A 188 44.57 4.17 -6.58
N GLU A 189 45.42 5.18 -6.70
CA GLU A 189 45.34 6.39 -5.88
C GLU A 189 44.04 7.15 -6.16
N LEU A 190 43.69 7.35 -7.43
CA LEU A 190 42.44 8.00 -7.83
C LEU A 190 41.22 7.23 -7.31
N LYS A 191 41.24 5.90 -7.35
CA LYS A 191 40.18 5.07 -6.75
C LYS A 191 40.03 5.33 -5.24
N GLN A 192 41.14 5.45 -4.50
CA GLN A 192 41.10 5.77 -3.08
C GLN A 192 40.53 7.16 -2.83
N GLU A 193 40.88 8.15 -3.65
CA GLU A 193 40.33 9.49 -3.57
C GLU A 193 38.81 9.50 -3.84
N LEU A 194 38.37 8.88 -4.94
CA LEU A 194 36.94 8.82 -5.30
C LEU A 194 36.09 8.11 -4.25
N LEU A 195 36.67 7.14 -3.53
CA LEU A 195 36.01 6.48 -2.41
C LEU A 195 35.72 7.42 -1.23
N THR A 196 36.50 8.49 -1.06
CA THR A 196 36.26 9.50 -0.01
C THR A 196 35.21 10.53 -0.40
N GLN A 197 34.99 10.75 -1.69
CA GLN A 197 34.05 11.75 -2.21
C GLN A 197 32.57 11.32 -2.12
N GLY A 198 32.30 10.03 -1.88
CA GLY A 198 30.94 9.49 -1.72
C GLY A 198 30.43 9.53 -0.28
N PHE A 199 29.11 9.42 -0.13
CA PHE A 199 28.43 9.44 1.16
C PHE A 199 28.42 8.06 1.83
N ASN A 200 29.61 7.56 2.21
CA ASN A 200 29.79 6.25 2.86
C ASN A 200 29.01 6.10 4.18
N ASN A 201 28.84 7.21 4.90
CA ASN A 201 28.14 7.28 6.19
C ASN A 201 26.60 7.26 6.05
N TRP A 202 26.07 7.29 4.81
CA TRP A 202 24.65 7.19 4.52
C TRP A 202 24.30 5.78 4.09
N ASN A 203 23.47 5.11 4.90
CA ASN A 203 22.96 3.79 4.58
C ASN A 203 21.55 3.87 3.98
N ARG A 204 21.06 2.77 3.41
CA ARG A 204 19.72 2.71 2.79
C ARG A 204 18.60 3.09 3.78
N LYS A 205 18.76 2.76 5.06
CA LYS A 205 17.82 3.15 6.12
C LYS A 205 17.78 4.66 6.30
N ASP A 206 18.95 5.29 6.35
CA ASP A 206 19.10 6.74 6.52
C ASP A 206 18.54 7.48 5.32
N PHE A 207 18.76 6.96 4.11
CA PHE A 207 18.18 7.49 2.89
C PHE A 207 16.63 7.45 2.91
N ILE A 208 16.04 6.29 3.20
CA ILE A 208 14.57 6.18 3.28
C ILE A 208 14.01 7.09 4.38
N HIS A 209 14.72 7.17 5.50
CA HIS A 209 14.35 8.08 6.59
C HIS A 209 14.45 9.54 6.15
N PHE A 210 15.50 9.94 5.46
CA PHE A 210 15.66 11.29 4.89
C PHE A 210 14.50 11.68 3.98
N ILE A 211 14.07 10.80 3.07
CA ILE A 211 12.90 11.04 2.20
C ILE A 211 11.62 11.21 3.03
N SER A 212 11.42 10.36 4.04
CA SER A 212 10.26 10.45 4.95
C SER A 212 10.23 11.78 5.72
N VAL A 213 11.37 12.20 6.25
CA VAL A 213 11.52 13.42 7.03
C VAL A 213 11.40 14.67 6.14
N CYS A 214 11.94 14.64 4.93
CA CYS A 214 11.70 15.65 3.89
C CYS A 214 10.22 15.76 3.52
N THR A 215 9.49 14.65 3.47
CA THR A 215 8.03 14.65 3.24
C THR A 215 7.25 15.28 4.41
N LYS A 216 7.75 15.13 5.64
CA LYS A 216 7.10 15.62 6.89
C LYS A 216 7.34 17.10 7.14
N TYR A 217 8.56 17.60 6.91
CA TYR A 217 8.96 18.97 7.24
C TYR A 217 9.18 19.87 6.00
N GLY A 218 9.30 19.28 4.81
CA GLY A 218 9.60 19.97 3.55
C GLY A 218 11.09 20.08 3.25
N ARG A 219 11.46 20.24 1.97
CA ARG A 219 12.84 20.14 1.48
C ARG A 219 13.82 21.16 2.06
N ASN A 220 13.32 22.33 2.50
CA ASN A 220 14.15 23.44 2.96
C ASN A 220 14.39 23.42 4.48
N ALA A 221 13.68 22.58 5.23
CA ALA A 221 13.69 22.58 6.69
C ALA A 221 14.88 21.78 7.26
N ILE A 222 16.10 22.07 6.83
CA ILE A 222 17.31 21.26 7.09
C ILE A 222 17.56 21.07 8.59
N SER A 223 17.36 22.11 9.40
CA SER A 223 17.52 22.02 10.86
C SER A 223 16.55 21.03 11.52
N LEU A 224 15.30 20.99 11.05
CA LEU A 224 14.29 20.05 11.55
C LEU A 224 14.55 18.64 11.03
N ILE A 225 15.02 18.53 9.79
CA ILE A 225 15.40 17.24 9.21
C ILE A 225 16.56 16.64 9.99
N ALA A 226 17.62 17.41 10.25
CA ALA A 226 18.79 16.97 10.98
C ALA A 226 18.49 16.57 12.43
N ALA A 227 17.51 17.22 13.08
CA ALA A 227 17.11 16.89 14.45
C ALA A 227 16.49 15.49 14.60
N GLU A 228 16.02 14.87 13.51
CA GLU A 228 15.47 13.50 13.53
C GLU A 228 16.59 12.43 13.38
N PHE A 229 17.81 12.83 13.00
CA PHE A 229 18.96 11.92 12.91
C PHE A 229 19.78 11.96 14.20
N GLU A 230 19.96 10.80 14.84
CA GLU A 230 20.76 10.67 16.07
C GLU A 230 22.27 10.74 15.78
N ASP A 231 22.70 10.14 14.67
CA ASP A 231 24.12 9.90 14.35
C ASP A 231 24.70 10.87 13.31
N LYS A 232 23.97 11.93 12.93
CA LYS A 232 24.36 12.84 11.84
C LYS A 232 24.31 14.28 12.27
N THR A 233 25.32 15.04 11.87
CA THR A 233 25.38 16.47 12.14
C THR A 233 24.53 17.26 11.14
N VAL A 234 24.16 18.49 11.51
CA VAL A 234 23.38 19.38 10.63
C VAL A 234 24.12 19.69 9.33
N GLU A 235 25.45 19.78 9.37
CA GLU A 235 26.29 20.05 8.21
C GLU A 235 26.31 18.87 7.24
N GLU A 236 26.48 17.64 7.74
CA GLU A 236 26.43 16.43 6.91
C GLU A 236 25.07 16.27 6.22
N VAL A 237 23.97 16.52 6.95
CA VAL A 237 22.61 16.49 6.38
C VAL A 237 22.43 17.58 5.32
N ARG A 238 23.01 18.76 5.52
CA ARG A 238 22.96 19.85 4.53
C ARG A 238 23.70 19.50 3.25
N ASP A 239 24.89 18.94 3.37
CA ASP A 239 25.73 18.59 2.23
C ASP A 239 25.15 17.40 1.46
N TYR A 240 24.61 16.41 2.17
CA TYR A 240 23.84 15.33 1.56
C TYR A 240 22.59 15.84 0.85
N ALA A 241 21.81 16.71 1.50
CA ALA A 241 20.61 17.29 0.88
C ALA A 241 20.96 18.05 -0.40
N ARG A 242 22.05 18.81 -0.42
CA ARG A 242 22.52 19.50 -1.63
C ARG A 242 22.87 18.53 -2.75
N ALA A 243 23.63 17.48 -2.44
CA ALA A 243 23.99 16.45 -3.41
C ALA A 243 22.75 15.74 -3.95
N PHE A 244 21.82 15.36 -3.06
CA PHE A 244 20.55 14.75 -3.41
C PHE A 244 19.76 15.62 -4.39
N TRP A 245 19.53 16.90 -4.08
CA TRP A 245 18.76 17.77 -4.98
C TRP A 245 19.46 18.09 -6.31
N THR A 246 20.79 17.92 -6.39
CA THR A 246 21.55 18.12 -7.63
C THR A 246 21.56 16.87 -8.51
N ARG A 247 21.58 15.68 -7.89
CA ARG A 247 21.82 14.38 -8.57
C ARG A 247 20.72 13.34 -8.36
N TYR A 248 19.53 13.71 -7.90
CA TYR A 248 18.46 12.74 -7.60
C TYR A 248 18.05 11.91 -8.83
N GLU A 249 18.27 12.40 -10.05
CA GLU A 249 17.97 11.69 -11.31
C GLU A 249 18.81 10.42 -11.52
N GLU A 250 19.96 10.31 -10.83
CA GLU A 250 20.82 9.12 -10.85
C GLU A 250 20.23 7.95 -10.03
N ILE A 251 19.25 8.22 -9.17
CA ILE A 251 18.62 7.21 -8.30
C ILE A 251 17.54 6.44 -9.05
N ASP A 252 17.55 5.11 -8.94
CA ASP A 252 16.48 4.30 -9.51
C ASP A 252 15.13 4.57 -8.82
N GLY A 253 14.10 4.87 -9.63
CA GLY A 253 12.78 5.19 -9.13
C GLY A 253 12.65 6.57 -8.45
N TYR A 254 13.54 7.52 -8.74
CA TYR A 254 13.50 8.88 -8.18
C TYR A 254 12.14 9.58 -8.36
N GLU A 255 11.44 9.35 -9.46
CA GLU A 255 10.13 9.95 -9.74
C GLU A 255 9.13 9.71 -8.60
N LYS A 256 9.10 8.49 -8.05
CA LYS A 256 8.19 8.15 -6.94
C LYS A 256 8.57 8.89 -5.66
N LEU A 257 9.88 9.02 -5.41
CA LEU A 257 10.42 9.69 -4.23
C LEU A 257 10.14 11.19 -4.28
N ILE A 258 10.37 11.84 -5.42
CA ILE A 258 10.09 13.26 -5.62
C ILE A 258 8.60 13.54 -5.51
N ASN A 259 7.75 12.74 -6.18
CA ASN A 259 6.30 12.88 -6.06
C ASN A 259 5.82 12.74 -4.61
N GLN A 260 6.43 11.85 -3.81
CA GLN A 260 6.12 11.70 -2.40
C GLN A 260 6.46 12.97 -1.60
N ILE A 261 7.64 13.55 -1.83
CA ILE A 261 8.08 14.78 -1.15
C ILE A 261 7.19 15.95 -1.54
N GLU A 262 6.88 16.13 -2.83
CA GLU A 262 6.02 17.21 -3.32
C GLU A 262 4.60 17.12 -2.76
N GLN A 263 4.03 15.92 -2.69
CA GLN A 263 2.73 15.71 -2.03
C GLN A 263 2.78 16.03 -0.53
N GLY A 264 3.91 15.77 0.13
CA GLY A 264 4.15 16.18 1.52
C GLY A 264 4.15 17.71 1.66
N GLU A 265 4.89 18.39 0.80
CA GLU A 265 4.98 19.85 0.78
C GLU A 265 3.65 20.52 0.45
N GLU A 266 2.86 19.96 -0.47
CA GLU A 266 1.53 20.46 -0.79
C GLU A 266 0.61 20.37 0.45
N LYS A 267 0.69 19.29 1.23
CA LYS A 267 -0.06 19.15 2.48
C LYS A 267 0.38 20.18 3.52
N ILE A 268 1.68 20.40 3.68
CA ILE A 268 2.23 21.41 4.60
C ILE A 268 1.77 22.82 4.19
N ALA A 269 1.88 23.16 2.91
CA ALA A 269 1.43 24.43 2.36
C ALA A 269 -0.09 24.62 2.57
N ARG A 270 -0.89 23.57 2.32
CA ARG A 270 -2.33 23.56 2.55
C ARG A 270 -2.67 23.82 4.01
N ILE A 271 -2.03 23.13 4.96
CA ILE A 271 -2.23 23.34 6.40
C ILE A 271 -1.85 24.79 6.80
N LYS A 272 -0.77 25.33 6.25
CA LYS A 272 -0.36 26.74 6.50
C LYS A 272 -1.42 27.73 6.04
N ILE A 273 -1.97 27.55 4.84
CA ILE A 273 -3.06 28.39 4.30
C ILE A 273 -4.32 28.24 5.16
N GLN A 274 -4.66 27.03 5.60
CA GLN A 274 -5.80 26.78 6.49
C GLN A 274 -5.66 27.49 7.84
N LYS A 275 -4.48 27.41 8.47
CA LYS A 275 -4.19 28.09 9.75
C LYS A 275 -4.35 29.60 9.61
N GLU A 276 -3.77 30.18 8.56
CA GLU A 276 -3.85 31.62 8.32
C GLU A 276 -5.27 32.08 8.00
N SER A 277 -6.01 31.30 7.20
CA SER A 277 -7.41 31.57 6.89
C SER A 277 -8.28 31.53 8.14
N LEU A 278 -8.14 30.48 8.96
CA LEU A 278 -8.87 30.35 10.22
C LEU A 278 -8.55 31.51 11.18
N ARG A 279 -7.27 31.89 11.29
CA ARG A 279 -6.82 33.04 12.09
C ARG A 279 -7.50 34.32 11.62
N ARG A 280 -7.48 34.62 10.33
CA ARG A 280 -8.11 35.82 9.75
C ARG A 280 -9.62 35.84 10.02
N LYS A 281 -10.29 34.70 9.81
CA LYS A 281 -11.73 34.57 10.05
C LYS A 281 -12.11 34.80 11.50
N ILE A 282 -11.33 34.29 12.45
CA ILE A 282 -11.62 34.48 13.89
C ILE A 282 -11.28 35.91 14.33
N SER A 283 -10.19 36.48 13.80
CA SER A 283 -9.77 37.84 14.14
C SER A 283 -10.73 38.93 13.61
N SER A 284 -11.63 38.61 12.68
CA SER A 284 -12.63 39.57 12.19
C SER A 284 -13.81 39.78 13.14
N TYR A 285 -13.93 38.97 14.19
CA TYR A 285 -15.02 39.07 15.17
C TYR A 285 -14.48 39.44 16.55
N ARG A 286 -15.24 40.25 17.30
CA ARG A 286 -14.86 40.62 18.67
C ARG A 286 -15.18 39.48 19.64
N TYR A 287 -16.30 38.81 19.44
CA TYR A 287 -16.73 37.64 20.22
C TYR A 287 -17.00 36.44 19.32
N PRO A 288 -15.94 35.73 18.85
CA PRO A 288 -16.07 34.67 17.85
C PRO A 288 -17.02 33.52 18.23
N LEU A 289 -17.16 33.18 19.52
CA LEU A 289 -18.08 32.12 19.97
C LEU A 289 -19.56 32.48 19.77
N GLN A 290 -19.90 33.77 19.76
CA GLN A 290 -21.27 34.27 19.65
C GLN A 290 -21.57 34.77 18.23
N GLU A 291 -20.62 35.50 17.63
CA GLU A 291 -20.85 36.31 16.42
C GLU A 291 -20.42 35.64 15.11
N LEU A 292 -19.60 34.57 15.17
CA LEU A 292 -18.99 34.00 13.96
C LEU A 292 -20.06 33.38 13.05
N VAL A 293 -20.13 33.83 11.82
CA VAL A 293 -21.04 33.28 10.80
C VAL A 293 -20.26 32.93 9.55
N LEU A 294 -20.47 31.72 9.04
CA LEU A 294 -19.91 31.28 7.76
C LEU A 294 -20.76 31.86 6.63
N LYS A 295 -20.15 32.60 5.69
CA LYS A 295 -20.88 33.15 4.53
C LYS A 295 -21.38 32.04 3.60
N TYR A 296 -20.61 30.96 3.52
CA TYR A 296 -20.92 29.77 2.73
C TYR A 296 -20.95 28.55 3.65
N PRO A 297 -22.04 28.33 4.41
CA PRO A 297 -22.13 27.17 5.29
C PRO A 297 -22.16 25.85 4.50
N PRO A 298 -21.83 24.72 5.13
CA PRO A 298 -21.87 23.40 4.48
C PRO A 298 -23.25 23.15 3.83
N ALA A 299 -23.26 22.54 2.64
CA ALA A 299 -24.46 22.39 1.83
C ALA A 299 -25.61 21.71 2.59
N ALA A 300 -26.80 22.32 2.54
CA ALA A 300 -28.04 21.81 3.14
C ALA A 300 -28.61 20.56 2.43
N THR A 301 -27.94 20.08 1.38
CA THR A 301 -28.33 18.87 0.64
C THR A 301 -28.25 17.60 1.49
N ASN A 302 -27.42 17.61 2.54
CA ASN A 302 -27.44 16.62 3.60
C ASN A 302 -28.24 17.17 4.79
N LYS A 303 -29.04 16.32 5.45
CA LYS A 303 -29.78 16.67 6.67
C LYS A 303 -28.82 17.38 7.64
N ARG A 304 -29.12 18.64 7.97
CA ARG A 304 -28.26 19.49 8.80
C ARG A 304 -28.24 18.92 10.22
N THR A 305 -27.18 18.18 10.55
CA THR A 305 -27.02 17.52 11.85
C THR A 305 -26.38 18.44 12.89
N PHE A 306 -25.49 19.34 12.46
CA PHE A 306 -24.82 20.29 13.34
C PHE A 306 -25.49 21.66 13.29
N THR A 307 -25.65 22.29 14.45
CA THR A 307 -26.13 23.66 14.57
C THR A 307 -25.02 24.67 14.27
N ASP A 308 -25.39 25.93 13.98
CA ASP A 308 -24.40 27.01 13.80
C ASP A 308 -23.58 27.25 15.08
N GLU A 309 -24.17 27.04 16.25
CA GLU A 309 -23.49 27.26 17.53
C GLU A 309 -22.42 26.21 17.77
N GLU A 310 -22.72 24.94 17.46
CA GLU A 310 -21.75 23.84 17.50
C GLU A 310 -20.59 24.10 16.52
N ASP A 311 -20.89 24.53 15.29
CA ASP A 311 -19.87 24.83 14.29
C ASP A 311 -18.95 25.99 14.71
N ARG A 312 -19.51 27.06 15.29
CA ARG A 312 -18.74 28.16 15.88
C ARG A 312 -17.80 27.64 16.95
N PHE A 313 -18.32 26.82 17.86
CA PHE A 313 -17.52 26.23 18.93
C PHE A 313 -16.35 25.43 18.35
N LEU A 314 -16.60 24.55 17.38
CA LEU A 314 -15.55 23.74 16.73
C LEU A 314 -14.48 24.62 16.09
N LEU A 315 -14.85 25.64 15.30
CA LEU A 315 -13.90 26.56 14.66
C LEU A 315 -13.01 27.29 15.68
N VAL A 316 -13.60 27.76 16.79
CA VAL A 316 -12.84 28.43 17.85
C VAL A 316 -11.91 27.46 18.56
N GLN A 317 -12.33 26.22 18.84
CA GLN A 317 -11.44 25.23 19.44
C GLN A 317 -10.30 24.81 18.50
N MET A 318 -10.57 24.70 17.20
CA MET A 318 -9.54 24.41 16.19
C MET A 318 -8.46 25.48 16.14
N TYR A 319 -8.84 26.75 16.29
CA TYR A 319 -7.88 27.85 16.40
C TYR A 319 -7.12 27.85 17.72
N ARG A 320 -7.82 27.59 18.84
CA ARG A 320 -7.22 27.52 20.18
C ARG A 320 -6.12 26.46 20.28
N PHE A 321 -6.36 25.26 19.75
CA PHE A 321 -5.41 24.15 19.83
C PHE A 321 -4.40 24.13 18.67
N GLY A 322 -4.78 24.67 17.52
CA GLY A 322 -3.96 24.74 16.31
C GLY A 322 -4.10 23.50 15.41
N LEU A 323 -4.12 23.72 14.09
CA LEU A 323 -4.34 22.68 13.08
C LEU A 323 -3.18 21.71 12.87
N ASP A 324 -2.03 21.95 13.51
CA ASP A 324 -0.81 21.15 13.31
C ASP A 324 -0.75 19.87 14.15
N ARG A 325 -1.55 19.84 15.22
CA ARG A 325 -1.44 18.80 16.24
C ARG A 325 -2.10 17.51 15.78
N GLY A 326 -1.40 16.39 15.94
CA GLY A 326 -1.97 15.06 15.67
C GLY A 326 -3.15 14.71 16.58
N ASP A 327 -3.16 15.21 17.82
CA ASP A 327 -4.19 14.95 18.84
C ASP A 327 -5.30 16.02 18.88
N LEU A 328 -5.38 16.90 17.87
CA LEU A 328 -6.32 18.03 17.83
C LEU A 328 -7.77 17.63 18.13
N TYR A 329 -8.28 16.64 17.41
CA TYR A 329 -9.70 16.25 17.50
C TYR A 329 -10.03 15.53 18.80
N GLU A 330 -9.06 14.86 19.42
CA GLU A 330 -9.21 14.27 20.75
C GLU A 330 -9.37 15.35 21.81
N ARG A 331 -8.52 16.38 21.74
CA ARG A 331 -8.61 17.54 22.64
C ARG A 331 -9.93 18.29 22.48
N ILE A 332 -10.40 18.48 21.25
CA ILE A 332 -11.70 19.11 20.99
C ILE A 332 -12.82 18.29 21.63
N ARG A 333 -12.82 16.96 21.43
CA ARG A 333 -13.81 16.06 22.06
C ARG A 333 -13.80 16.15 23.58
N ASP A 334 -12.62 16.17 24.18
CA ASP A 334 -12.50 16.24 25.64
C ASP A 334 -12.93 17.62 26.17
N MET A 335 -12.71 18.69 25.40
CA MET A 335 -13.26 20.02 25.71
C MET A 335 -14.78 20.07 25.61
N ILE A 336 -15.39 19.41 24.63
CA ILE A 336 -16.85 19.31 24.51
C ILE A 336 -17.44 18.68 25.78
N ARG A 337 -16.86 17.57 26.25
CA ARG A 337 -17.32 16.87 27.47
C ARG A 337 -17.13 17.69 28.74
N LYS A 338 -16.06 18.48 28.82
CA LYS A 338 -15.73 19.32 29.99
C LYS A 338 -16.50 20.64 30.01
N SER A 339 -17.01 21.09 28.86
CA SER A 339 -17.66 22.39 28.72
C SER A 339 -19.01 22.41 29.45
N PRO A 340 -19.22 23.31 30.43
CA PRO A 340 -20.52 23.47 31.07
C PRO A 340 -21.62 23.91 30.09
N LEU A 341 -21.24 24.67 29.05
CA LEU A 341 -22.15 25.19 28.03
C LEU A 341 -22.79 24.06 27.20
N LEU A 342 -22.03 22.98 26.97
CA LEU A 342 -22.45 21.86 26.13
C LEU A 342 -22.98 20.69 26.95
N ARG A 343 -23.25 20.88 28.26
CA ARG A 343 -23.67 19.81 29.18
C ARG A 343 -24.95 19.10 28.72
N LEU A 344 -25.89 19.84 28.14
CA LEU A 344 -27.18 19.32 27.68
C LEU A 344 -27.21 18.99 26.18
N ASP A 345 -26.12 19.28 25.47
CA ASP A 345 -25.97 18.95 24.06
C ASP A 345 -25.50 17.49 23.91
N PHE A 346 -26.47 16.57 24.05
CA PHE A 346 -26.22 15.14 23.91
C PHE A 346 -25.72 14.77 22.50
N PHE A 347 -26.12 15.54 21.48
CA PHE A 347 -25.67 15.29 20.11
C PHE A 347 -24.16 15.48 20.00
N LEU A 348 -23.64 16.65 20.38
CA LEU A 348 -22.22 16.94 20.30
C LEU A 348 -21.40 16.10 21.28
N GLN A 349 -21.93 15.79 22.46
CA GLN A 349 -21.30 14.89 23.43
C GLN A 349 -21.16 13.44 22.94
N SER A 350 -22.11 12.97 22.11
CA SER A 350 -22.10 11.61 21.56
C SER A 350 -21.16 11.44 20.37
N ARG A 351 -20.58 12.52 19.81
CA ARG A 351 -19.74 12.45 18.61
C ARG A 351 -18.39 11.78 18.88
N THR A 352 -17.98 10.94 17.95
CA THR A 352 -16.65 10.34 17.95
C THR A 352 -15.59 11.32 17.44
N THR A 353 -14.31 11.05 17.73
CA THR A 353 -13.18 11.87 17.23
C THR A 353 -13.15 11.93 15.70
N ALA A 354 -13.48 10.82 15.03
CA ALA A 354 -13.52 10.73 13.58
C ALA A 354 -14.66 11.58 12.98
N GLU A 355 -15.83 11.62 13.62
CA GLU A 355 -16.94 12.45 13.17
C GLU A 355 -16.67 13.94 13.36
N LEU A 356 -16.09 14.31 14.51
CA LEU A 356 -15.64 15.68 14.75
C LEU A 356 -14.58 16.10 13.74
N SER A 357 -13.62 15.21 13.42
CA SER A 357 -12.61 15.45 12.38
C SER A 357 -13.23 15.74 11.01
N ARG A 358 -14.18 14.90 10.56
CA ARG A 358 -14.91 15.12 9.29
C ARG A 358 -15.65 16.45 9.27
N ARG A 359 -16.33 16.80 10.37
CA ARG A 359 -17.03 18.09 10.48
C ARG A 359 -16.05 19.26 10.42
N CYS A 360 -14.98 19.22 11.21
CA CYS A 360 -13.94 20.24 11.26
C CYS A 360 -13.29 20.47 9.88
N ASN A 361 -12.97 19.41 9.13
CA ASN A 361 -12.43 19.51 7.78
C ASN A 361 -13.41 20.21 6.81
N THR A 362 -14.71 19.93 6.95
CA THR A 362 -15.76 20.59 6.16
C THR A 362 -15.86 22.08 6.50
N LEU A 363 -15.78 22.44 7.78
CA LEU A 363 -15.80 23.83 8.24
C LEU A 363 -14.57 24.61 7.78
N ILE A 364 -13.37 24.01 7.84
CA ILE A 364 -12.17 24.61 7.25
C ILE A 364 -12.38 24.88 5.75
N ALA A 365 -12.93 23.93 5.00
CA ALA A 365 -13.15 24.11 3.57
C ALA A 365 -14.10 25.29 3.28
N CYS A 366 -15.14 25.46 4.09
CA CYS A 366 -16.02 26.64 4.02
C CYS A 366 -15.26 27.95 4.29
N VAL A 367 -14.43 27.99 5.34
CA VAL A 367 -13.61 29.17 5.67
C VAL A 367 -12.60 29.48 4.55
N LEU A 368 -11.94 28.46 3.99
CA LEU A 368 -11.03 28.61 2.86
C LEU A 368 -11.74 29.20 1.64
N LYS A 369 -12.93 28.70 1.30
CA LYS A 369 -13.72 29.20 0.18
C LYS A 369 -14.15 30.66 0.39
N GLU A 370 -14.41 31.05 1.64
CA GLU A 370 -14.77 32.43 1.99
C GLU A 370 -13.59 33.40 1.82
N ILE A 371 -12.39 33.02 2.25
CA ILE A 371 -11.19 33.89 2.24
C ILE A 371 -10.48 33.87 0.88
N HIS A 372 -10.50 32.73 0.20
CA HIS A 372 -9.86 32.51 -1.09
C HIS A 372 -10.88 32.12 -2.17
N PRO A 373 -11.79 33.02 -2.58
CA PRO A 373 -12.86 32.70 -3.53
C PRO A 373 -12.36 32.35 -4.94
N LYS A 374 -11.15 32.76 -5.30
CA LYS A 374 -10.49 32.46 -6.59
C LYS A 374 -9.55 31.25 -6.53
N ALA A 375 -9.34 30.63 -5.37
CA ALA A 375 -8.56 29.40 -5.31
C ALA A 375 -9.37 28.26 -5.96
N PRO A 376 -8.75 27.40 -6.78
CA PRO A 376 -9.44 26.23 -7.32
C PRO A 376 -10.00 25.43 -6.15
N ALA A 377 -11.27 25.04 -6.24
CA ALA A 377 -11.96 24.29 -5.19
C ALA A 377 -11.11 23.06 -4.82
N VAL A 378 -10.56 23.07 -3.61
CA VAL A 378 -9.71 21.99 -3.09
C VAL A 378 -10.58 20.75 -3.02
N LYS A 379 -10.37 19.80 -3.93
CA LYS A 379 -11.02 18.49 -3.86
C LYS A 379 -10.58 17.85 -2.53
N SER A 380 -11.54 17.67 -1.63
CA SER A 380 -11.38 16.83 -0.45
C SER A 380 -11.05 15.42 -0.92
N THR A 381 -9.78 15.02 -0.81
CA THR A 381 -9.33 13.66 -1.09
C THR A 381 -9.76 12.75 0.06
N GLU A 382 -11.03 12.34 0.06
CA GLU A 382 -11.47 11.10 0.72
C GLU A 382 -11.51 10.00 -0.35
N GLY A 383 -10.65 8.98 -0.18
CA GLY A 383 -10.78 7.63 -0.74
C GLY A 383 -11.08 7.49 -2.24
N SER A 384 -10.10 7.69 -3.11
CA SER A 384 -10.15 7.14 -4.47
C SER A 384 -9.96 5.63 -4.42
N LYS A 385 -11.06 4.88 -4.35
CA LYS A 385 -11.09 3.50 -4.83
C LYS A 385 -10.88 3.51 -6.34
N GLU A 386 -9.86 2.78 -6.72
CA GLU A 386 -9.50 2.35 -8.06
C GLU A 386 -10.71 1.77 -8.82
N GLY A 387 -10.89 2.18 -10.08
CA GLY A 387 -12.06 1.83 -10.88
C GLY A 387 -11.89 2.22 -12.34
N SER A 388 -11.08 1.43 -13.04
CA SER A 388 -10.91 1.38 -14.49
C SER A 388 -12.16 1.77 -15.31
N LYS A 389 -11.98 2.74 -16.22
CA LYS A 389 -12.57 2.76 -17.58
C LYS A 389 -11.97 3.91 -18.41
N LYS A 390 -10.79 3.67 -18.99
CA LYS A 390 -10.36 4.33 -20.24
C LYS A 390 -10.29 3.24 -21.31
N ARG A 391 -11.36 3.12 -22.11
CA ARG A 391 -11.27 2.46 -23.42
C ARG A 391 -10.90 3.55 -24.42
N ALA A 392 -9.78 3.33 -25.09
CA ALA A 392 -9.30 4.09 -26.23
C ALA A 392 -10.34 4.06 -27.37
N SER A 393 -10.66 5.22 -27.93
CA SER A 393 -11.29 5.35 -29.24
C SER A 393 -10.21 5.77 -30.23
N THR A 394 -9.57 4.78 -30.85
CA THR A 394 -8.72 4.95 -32.01
C THR A 394 -9.58 5.29 -33.23
N SER A 395 -9.10 6.28 -33.97
CA SER A 395 -9.53 6.76 -35.27
C SER A 395 -9.71 5.66 -36.31
N SER A 396 -10.83 5.67 -37.03
CA SER A 396 -10.91 5.13 -38.40
C SER A 396 -11.62 6.14 -39.31
N SER A 397 -10.82 6.75 -40.19
CA SER A 397 -11.20 7.54 -41.33
C SER A 397 -12.16 6.80 -42.26
N LYS A 398 -13.31 7.40 -42.58
CA LYS A 398 -14.09 7.06 -43.78
C LYS A 398 -14.34 8.34 -44.58
N ALA A 399 -13.66 8.39 -45.72
CA ALA A 399 -13.81 9.41 -46.74
C ALA A 399 -15.21 9.32 -47.37
N THR A 400 -15.95 10.43 -47.35
CA THR A 400 -17.20 10.60 -48.11
C THR A 400 -16.90 11.29 -49.43
N SER A 401 -17.01 10.54 -50.53
CA SER A 401 -17.02 11.06 -51.90
C SER A 401 -18.35 11.81 -52.16
N LYS A 402 -18.26 13.11 -52.42
CA LYS A 402 -19.36 13.92 -52.96
C LYS A 402 -19.71 13.44 -54.37
N LYS A 403 -20.96 13.00 -54.55
CA LYS A 403 -21.57 12.77 -55.86
C LYS A 403 -22.40 13.99 -56.22
N ALA A 404 -21.92 14.77 -57.18
CA ALA A 404 -22.70 15.80 -57.85
C ALA A 404 -23.81 15.14 -58.69
N ARG A 405 -25.03 15.67 -58.63
CA ARG A 405 -26.01 15.45 -59.69
C ARG A 405 -26.98 16.63 -59.77
N SER A 406 -27.00 17.19 -60.97
CA SER A 406 -27.93 18.17 -61.52
C SER A 406 -29.41 17.79 -61.33
N LYS A 407 -30.26 18.77 -61.01
CA LYS A 407 -31.12 19.46 -61.97
C LYS A 407 -31.75 20.68 -61.32
#